data_AF-A0A1C2HTV4-F1
#
_entry.id   AF-A0A1C2HTV4-F1
#
_cell.length_a   1.000
_cell.length_b   1.000
_cell.length_c   1.000
_cell.angle_alpha   90.00
_cell.angle_beta   90.00
_cell.angle_gamma   90.00
#
_symmetry.space_group_name_H-M   'P 1'
#
loop_
_entity.id
_entity.type
_entity.pdbx_description
1 polymer ?
#
loop_
_entity_poly.entity_id
_entity_poly.type
_entity_poly.pdbx_seq_one_letter_code
_entity_poly.pdbx_strand_id
1 'polypeptide(L)'
;MNKTTKFTTIAATGALLLSTALSPALAAEGAAMPKNTTSEAQQQIAATDEQHQTYEQAAKGDADAVMKVSDEAALSLHAVRAARLAIFDGQTDAAGKMITAALTQMQAAQSDAKTMNLEPKNTTQPGEYVPFDLSMMVGEDFTVTPQNSNDVAKAQAQAQSGETQRAVQTLASADISATLSAALIPTDLAITQLQDAAKSVKSDNWQEANMALKAVEESVVFESWTADSLPMLNAAADQPASSTSNG
;
A
#
# COMPACT_ATOMS: atom_id res chain seq x y z
N MET A 1 62.46 -13.86 6.02
CA MET A 1 61.94 -12.84 6.97
C MET A 1 61.23 -11.78 6.14
N ASN A 2 59.98 -11.38 6.30
CA ASN A 2 58.83 -11.78 7.11
C ASN A 2 57.58 -11.41 6.29
N LYS A 3 56.55 -12.27 6.32
CA LYS A 3 55.20 -11.98 5.80
C LYS A 3 54.46 -11.11 6.81
N THR A 4 53.63 -10.18 6.35
CA THR A 4 52.53 -9.64 7.17
C THR A 4 51.35 -9.24 6.30
N THR A 5 50.35 -10.12 6.30
CA THR A 5 48.98 -9.94 5.84
C THR A 5 48.24 -9.02 6.81
N LYS A 6 47.44 -8.06 6.32
CA LYS A 6 46.48 -7.32 7.14
C LYS A 6 45.06 -7.81 6.82
N PHE A 7 44.44 -8.42 7.81
CA PHE A 7 43.01 -8.71 7.84
C PHE A 7 42.29 -7.47 8.40
N THR A 8 41.21 -7.04 7.75
CA THR A 8 40.27 -6.06 8.31
C THR A 8 38.92 -6.75 8.48
N THR A 9 38.56 -6.95 9.74
CA THR A 9 37.31 -7.51 10.23
C THR A 9 36.17 -6.50 10.04
N ILE A 10 35.07 -6.93 9.41
CA ILE A 10 33.78 -6.22 9.42
C ILE A 10 32.97 -6.80 10.57
N ALA A 11 32.68 -5.99 11.58
CA ALA A 11 31.77 -6.34 12.67
C ALA A 11 30.34 -5.97 12.27
N ALA A 12 29.50 -6.98 12.06
CA ALA A 12 28.05 -6.85 12.02
C ALA A 12 27.52 -7.05 13.44
N THR A 13 26.90 -6.02 14.02
CA THR A 13 26.11 -6.13 15.25
C THR A 13 24.65 -5.93 14.90
N GLY A 14 23.92 -7.03 14.77
CA GLY A 14 22.47 -7.05 14.89
C GLY A 14 22.09 -7.04 16.36
N ALA A 15 21.17 -6.16 16.74
CA ALA A 15 20.53 -6.16 18.05
C ALA A 15 19.03 -6.43 17.87
N LEU A 16 18.66 -7.67 18.15
CA LEU A 16 17.29 -8.15 18.34
C LEU A 16 16.89 -7.76 19.78
N LEU A 17 15.87 -6.90 19.97
CA LEU A 17 15.31 -6.65 21.29
C LEU A 17 13.88 -7.18 21.36
N LEU A 18 13.74 -8.22 22.19
CA LEU A 18 12.50 -8.87 22.57
C LEU A 18 11.58 -7.91 23.35
N SER A 19 10.30 -8.01 23.06
CA SER A 19 9.20 -7.43 23.82
C SER A 19 8.98 -8.15 25.15
N THR A 20 8.85 -7.38 26.23
CA THR A 20 8.19 -7.85 27.46
C THR A 20 7.06 -6.91 27.82
N ALA A 21 5.85 -7.45 27.76
CA ALA A 21 4.62 -6.84 28.22
C ALA A 21 4.62 -6.63 29.73
N LEU A 22 4.08 -5.50 30.19
CA LEU A 22 3.55 -5.37 31.55
C LEU A 22 2.41 -4.34 31.57
N SER A 23 1.22 -4.81 31.95
CA SER A 23 0.07 -4.01 32.40
C SER A 23 -0.58 -4.76 33.56
N PRO A 24 -1.44 -4.13 34.38
CA PRO A 24 -1.31 -2.84 35.06
C PRO A 24 -1.49 -3.01 36.60
N ALA A 25 -1.02 -2.07 37.41
CA ALA A 25 -1.37 -2.00 38.84
C ALA A 25 -2.16 -0.71 39.12
N LEU A 26 -3.40 -0.91 39.58
CA LEU A 26 -4.38 0.10 39.96
C LEU A 26 -4.16 0.47 41.43
N ALA A 27 -3.90 1.75 41.72
CA ALA A 27 -4.05 2.32 43.06
C ALA A 27 -4.49 3.78 42.93
N ALA A 28 -5.63 4.09 43.54
CA ALA A 28 -6.20 5.43 43.65
C ALA A 28 -5.62 6.14 44.88
N GLU A 29 -5.29 7.44 44.75
CA GLU A 29 -5.61 8.48 45.74
C GLU A 29 -5.31 9.88 45.16
N GLY A 30 -6.30 10.77 45.26
CA GLY A 30 -6.32 12.24 45.30
C GLY A 30 -5.17 13.13 44.79
N ALA A 31 -5.59 14.11 43.98
CA ALA A 31 -5.12 15.50 43.90
C ALA A 31 -3.90 15.84 43.01
N ALA A 32 -4.22 16.23 41.78
CA ALA A 32 -3.72 17.38 41.01
C ALA A 32 -3.69 17.01 39.53
N MET A 33 -4.51 17.66 38.69
CA MET A 33 -4.48 17.46 37.25
C MET A 33 -3.16 18.00 36.67
N PRO A 34 -2.29 17.17 36.07
CA PRO A 34 -1.26 17.70 35.19
C PRO A 34 -1.92 18.10 33.87
N LYS A 35 -1.89 19.39 33.56
CA LYS A 35 -2.01 19.88 32.19
C LYS A 35 -0.85 19.30 31.40
N ASN A 36 -1.04 18.18 30.70
CA ASN A 36 -0.06 17.66 29.76
C ASN A 36 -0.59 17.84 28.34
N THR A 37 -0.09 18.91 27.74
CA THR A 37 0.33 19.06 26.35
C THR A 37 0.06 17.88 25.42
N THR A 38 -0.77 18.16 24.41
CA THR A 38 -0.68 17.68 23.03
C THR A 38 0.77 17.40 22.64
N SER A 39 1.23 16.14 22.72
CA SER A 39 2.55 15.75 22.22
C SER A 39 2.67 14.28 21.81
N GLU A 40 1.72 13.41 22.14
CA GLU A 40 1.81 11.98 21.79
C GLU A 40 1.06 11.64 20.50
N ALA A 41 -0.04 12.34 20.19
CA ALA A 41 -0.77 12.16 18.94
C ALA A 41 -0.05 12.74 17.70
N GLN A 42 0.96 13.60 17.89
CA GLN A 42 1.78 14.18 16.80
C GLN A 42 3.06 13.38 16.52
N GLN A 43 3.55 12.59 17.49
CA GLN A 43 4.71 11.72 17.28
C GLN A 43 4.36 10.43 16.52
N GLN A 44 3.08 10.06 16.48
CA GLN A 44 2.61 8.91 15.71
C GLN A 44 2.32 9.24 14.23
N ILE A 45 2.26 10.52 13.86
CA ILE A 45 2.11 10.96 12.46
C ILE A 45 3.49 11.11 11.80
N ALA A 46 4.48 11.59 12.55
CA ALA A 46 5.86 11.75 12.06
C ALA A 46 6.61 10.41 11.87
N ALA A 47 6.28 9.38 12.65
CA ALA A 47 6.85 8.05 12.47
C ALA A 47 6.33 7.33 11.21
N THR A 48 5.16 7.73 10.71
CA THR A 48 4.58 7.22 9.45
C THR A 48 5.27 7.88 8.26
N ASP A 49 5.58 9.19 8.34
CA ASP A 49 6.34 9.89 7.30
C ASP A 49 7.75 9.32 7.11
N GLU A 50 8.46 8.95 8.18
CA GLU A 50 9.80 8.35 8.04
C GLU A 50 9.78 6.92 7.51
N GLN A 51 8.71 6.17 7.75
CA GLN A 51 8.53 4.84 7.14
C GLN A 51 8.22 4.99 5.64
N HIS A 52 7.37 5.94 5.23
CA HIS A 52 7.09 6.21 3.82
C HIS A 52 8.33 6.68 3.05
N GLN A 53 9.20 7.50 3.66
CA GLN A 53 10.44 7.99 3.06
C GLN A 53 11.45 6.86 2.75
N THR A 54 11.48 5.80 3.54
CA THR A 54 12.45 4.70 3.34
C THR A 54 12.11 3.76 2.18
N TYR A 55 10.83 3.67 1.77
CA TYR A 55 10.43 2.86 0.61
C TYR A 55 10.59 3.64 -0.71
N GLU A 56 10.37 4.96 -0.71
CA GLU A 56 10.55 5.80 -1.91
C GLU A 56 12.03 5.95 -2.31
N GLN A 57 12.95 5.94 -1.35
CA GLN A 57 14.37 6.17 -1.63
C GLN A 57 15.10 4.96 -2.24
N ALA A 58 14.53 3.75 -2.17
CA ALA A 58 15.04 2.56 -2.86
C ALA A 58 14.66 2.51 -4.35
N ALA A 59 13.74 3.37 -4.81
CA ALA A 59 13.19 3.37 -6.17
C ALA A 59 13.95 4.28 -7.16
N LYS A 60 15.24 4.54 -6.94
CA LYS A 60 16.10 5.37 -7.83
C LYS A 60 17.02 4.56 -8.76
N GLY A 61 16.60 3.35 -9.14
CA GLY A 61 17.12 2.58 -10.27
C GLY A 61 15.94 2.11 -11.12
N ASP A 62 16.04 2.21 -12.46
CA ASP A 62 14.99 1.95 -13.47
C ASP A 62 13.58 1.62 -12.92
N ALA A 63 12.79 2.68 -12.79
CA ALA A 63 11.50 2.75 -12.10
C ALA A 63 10.32 2.12 -12.86
N ASP A 64 10.52 1.00 -13.55
CA ASP A 64 9.53 0.44 -14.50
C ASP A 64 8.81 -0.83 -14.01
N ALA A 65 8.99 -1.28 -12.77
CA ALA A 65 8.32 -2.50 -12.28
C ALA A 65 7.96 -2.55 -10.79
N VAL A 66 8.12 -1.46 -10.03
CA VAL A 66 7.52 -1.41 -8.68
C VAL A 66 6.08 -0.97 -8.84
N MET A 67 5.16 -1.88 -8.52
CA MET A 67 3.74 -1.60 -8.54
C MET A 67 3.45 -0.44 -7.57
N LYS A 68 3.10 0.72 -8.11
CA LYS A 68 2.70 1.90 -7.33
C LYS A 68 1.29 1.69 -6.79
N VAL A 69 1.01 2.34 -5.66
CA VAL A 69 -0.33 2.48 -5.09
C VAL A 69 -0.72 3.94 -5.05
N SER A 70 -2.02 4.22 -5.11
CA SER A 70 -2.59 5.55 -4.93
C SER A 70 -2.86 5.80 -3.45
N ASP A 71 -2.13 6.75 -2.88
CA ASP A 71 -2.35 7.22 -1.51
C ASP A 71 -3.71 7.92 -1.41
N GLU A 72 -4.11 8.65 -2.45
CA GLU A 72 -5.40 9.33 -2.56
C GLU A 72 -6.57 8.33 -2.50
N ALA A 73 -6.48 7.22 -3.22
CA ALA A 73 -7.49 6.16 -3.16
C ALA A 73 -7.56 5.52 -1.76
N ALA A 74 -6.40 5.27 -1.14
CA ALA A 74 -6.33 4.72 0.21
C ALA A 74 -6.96 5.68 1.24
N LEU A 75 -6.57 6.96 1.21
CA LEU A 75 -7.12 8.01 2.07
C LEU A 75 -8.63 8.17 1.88
N SER A 76 -9.11 8.09 0.64
CA SER A 76 -10.55 8.12 0.36
C SER A 76 -11.28 6.97 1.06
N LEU A 77 -10.79 5.73 0.93
CA LEU A 77 -11.40 4.56 1.58
C LEU A 77 -11.32 4.62 3.12
N HIS A 78 -10.25 5.18 3.68
CA HIS A 78 -10.19 5.46 5.11
C HIS A 78 -11.27 6.46 5.55
N ALA A 79 -11.47 7.54 4.79
CA ALA A 79 -12.51 8.52 5.04
C ALA A 79 -13.92 7.94 4.87
N VAL A 80 -14.15 7.05 3.90
CA VAL A 80 -15.41 6.30 3.73
C VAL A 80 -15.74 5.50 4.98
N ARG A 81 -14.79 4.66 5.45
CA ARG A 81 -14.97 3.84 6.67
C ARG A 81 -15.25 4.72 7.90
N ALA A 82 -14.49 5.81 8.05
CA ALA A 82 -14.69 6.76 9.14
C ALA A 82 -16.07 7.45 9.08
N ALA A 83 -16.52 7.84 7.88
CA ALA A 83 -17.84 8.45 7.69
C ALA A 83 -18.96 7.50 8.10
N ARG A 84 -18.87 6.22 7.72
CA ARG A 84 -19.87 5.21 8.10
C ARG A 84 -19.96 5.03 9.61
N LEU A 85 -18.82 4.97 10.30
CA LEU A 85 -18.77 4.94 11.77
C LEU A 85 -19.40 6.19 12.38
N ALA A 86 -19.03 7.38 11.88
CA ALA A 86 -19.59 8.64 12.34
C ALA A 86 -21.12 8.72 12.14
N ILE A 87 -21.66 8.18 11.05
CA ILE A 87 -23.11 8.08 10.82
C ILE A 87 -23.76 7.23 11.91
N PHE A 88 -23.21 6.05 12.20
CA PHE A 88 -23.74 5.16 13.24
C PHE A 88 -23.67 5.78 14.65
N ASP A 89 -22.62 6.54 14.93
CA ASP A 89 -22.45 7.24 16.20
C ASP A 89 -23.29 8.53 16.31
N GLY A 90 -24.06 8.88 15.27
CA GLY A 90 -24.88 10.10 15.22
C GLY A 90 -24.06 11.40 15.04
N GLN A 91 -22.78 11.29 14.67
CA GLN A 91 -21.87 12.41 14.43
C GLN A 91 -22.03 12.94 12.99
N THR A 92 -23.21 13.49 12.68
CA THR A 92 -23.61 13.88 11.31
C THR A 92 -22.72 14.95 10.67
N ASP A 93 -22.27 15.95 11.43
CA ASP A 93 -21.33 16.98 10.94
C ASP A 93 -19.96 16.38 10.56
N ALA A 94 -19.43 15.49 11.40
CA ALA A 94 -18.17 14.79 11.13
C ALA A 94 -18.31 13.87 9.91
N ALA A 95 -19.42 13.11 9.83
CA ALA A 95 -19.71 12.25 8.69
C ALA A 95 -19.76 13.04 7.37
N GLY A 96 -20.46 14.18 7.33
CA GLY A 96 -20.54 15.03 6.14
C GLY A 96 -19.18 15.54 5.66
N LYS A 97 -18.30 15.92 6.59
CA LYS A 97 -16.91 16.33 6.30
C LYS A 97 -16.08 15.18 5.75
N MET A 98 -16.19 13.99 6.35
CA MET A 98 -15.48 12.79 5.90
C MET A 98 -15.93 12.33 4.52
N ILE A 99 -17.23 12.39 4.21
CA ILE A 99 -17.76 12.08 2.87
C ILE A 99 -17.22 13.06 1.83
N THR A 100 -17.17 14.35 2.17
CA THR A 100 -16.61 15.38 1.28
C THR A 100 -15.12 15.14 1.03
N ALA A 101 -14.36 14.84 2.09
CA ALA A 101 -12.94 14.49 1.99
C ALA A 101 -12.73 13.24 1.12
N ALA A 102 -13.52 12.18 1.34
CA ALA A 102 -13.46 10.96 0.54
C ALA A 102 -13.70 11.25 -0.95
N LEU A 103 -14.70 12.08 -1.27
CA LEU A 103 -14.97 12.47 -2.66
C LEU A 103 -13.80 13.23 -3.28
N THR A 104 -13.25 14.23 -2.58
CA THR A 104 -12.09 14.99 -3.07
C THR A 104 -10.88 14.09 -3.32
N GLN A 105 -10.58 13.18 -2.39
CA GLN A 105 -9.46 12.26 -2.53
C GLN A 105 -9.68 11.26 -3.68
N MET A 106 -10.89 10.71 -3.84
CA MET A 106 -11.16 9.80 -4.96
C MET A 106 -11.10 10.50 -6.31
N GLN A 107 -11.50 11.77 -6.38
CA GLN A 107 -11.35 12.58 -7.59
C GLN A 107 -9.87 12.84 -7.93
N ALA A 108 -9.01 13.00 -6.93
CA ALA A 108 -7.57 13.10 -7.15
C ALA A 108 -6.99 11.77 -7.64
N ALA A 109 -7.43 10.65 -7.05
CA ALA A 109 -7.02 9.29 -7.44
C ALA A 109 -7.41 8.92 -8.88
N GLN A 110 -8.43 9.56 -9.47
CA GLN A 110 -8.77 9.38 -10.88
C GLN A 110 -7.58 9.73 -11.80
N SER A 111 -6.72 10.66 -11.40
CA SER A 111 -5.54 11.00 -12.20
C SER A 111 -4.45 9.91 -12.17
N ASP A 112 -4.40 9.10 -11.11
CA ASP A 112 -3.44 8.01 -10.94
C ASP A 112 -3.70 6.86 -11.92
N ALA A 113 -4.95 6.67 -12.33
CA ALA A 113 -5.34 5.69 -13.32
C ALA A 113 -4.53 5.79 -14.62
N LYS A 114 -4.07 6.98 -15.00
CA LYS A 114 -3.23 7.18 -16.19
C LYS A 114 -1.92 6.38 -16.18
N THR A 115 -1.39 6.09 -14.99
CA THR A 115 -0.10 5.40 -14.82
C THR A 115 -0.21 4.11 -14.02
N MET A 116 -1.30 3.94 -13.25
CA MET A 116 -1.48 2.84 -12.32
C MET A 116 -2.69 1.95 -12.65
N ASN A 117 -3.41 2.21 -13.75
CA ASN A 117 -4.57 1.40 -14.11
C ASN A 117 -4.19 -0.06 -14.32
N LEU A 118 -4.95 -0.94 -13.67
CA LEU A 118 -4.85 -2.39 -13.79
C LEU A 118 -6.19 -2.95 -14.21
N GLU A 119 -6.20 -3.90 -15.12
CA GLU A 119 -7.45 -4.56 -15.51
C GLU A 119 -7.64 -5.83 -14.69
N PRO A 120 -8.54 -5.83 -13.68
CA PRO A 120 -8.87 -7.04 -12.94
C PRO A 120 -9.53 -8.09 -13.83
N LYS A 121 -9.11 -9.35 -13.66
CA LYS A 121 -9.61 -10.53 -14.38
C LYS A 121 -10.83 -11.14 -13.72
N ASN A 122 -11.05 -10.85 -12.43
CA ASN A 122 -12.11 -11.45 -11.62
C ASN A 122 -13.38 -10.59 -11.49
N THR A 123 -13.53 -9.54 -12.31
CA THR A 123 -14.73 -8.70 -12.37
C THR A 123 -15.12 -8.41 -13.81
N THR A 124 -16.41 -8.22 -14.04
CA THR A 124 -16.96 -7.76 -15.33
C THR A 124 -17.36 -6.29 -15.29
N GLN A 125 -17.13 -5.62 -14.17
CA GLN A 125 -17.50 -4.22 -14.01
C GLN A 125 -16.49 -3.34 -14.77
N PRO A 126 -16.94 -2.57 -15.77
CA PRO A 126 -16.04 -1.69 -16.52
C PRO A 126 -15.59 -0.52 -15.64
N GLY A 127 -14.36 -0.06 -15.88
CA GLY A 127 -13.81 1.10 -15.21
C GLY A 127 -12.29 1.07 -15.19
N GLU A 128 -11.70 2.21 -14.87
CA GLU A 128 -10.28 2.28 -14.52
C GLU A 128 -10.10 1.89 -13.06
N TYR A 129 -9.29 0.87 -12.80
CA TYR A 129 -9.02 0.39 -11.45
C TYR A 129 -7.65 0.81 -11.01
N VAL A 130 -7.60 1.48 -9.86
CA VAL A 130 -6.36 1.96 -9.27
C VAL A 130 -6.02 1.09 -8.06
N PRO A 131 -4.78 0.57 -7.95
CA PRO A 131 -4.31 -0.11 -6.75
C PRO A 131 -4.15 0.90 -5.61
N PHE A 132 -4.67 0.57 -4.44
CA PHE A 132 -4.51 1.40 -3.24
C PHE A 132 -3.85 0.66 -2.07
N ASP A 133 -3.70 -0.66 -2.18
CA ASP A 133 -3.02 -1.50 -1.21
C ASP A 133 -2.32 -2.65 -1.92
N LEU A 134 -1.15 -3.03 -1.40
CA LEU A 134 -0.32 -4.11 -1.90
C LEU A 134 0.19 -4.96 -0.74
N SER A 135 0.13 -6.27 -0.91
CA SER A 135 0.73 -7.22 0.03
C SER A 135 1.49 -8.30 -0.74
N MET A 136 2.60 -8.75 -0.17
CA MET A 136 3.40 -9.83 -0.73
C MET A 136 3.48 -10.99 0.25
N MET A 137 3.14 -12.18 -0.23
CA MET A 137 3.29 -13.45 0.49
C MET A 137 4.48 -14.22 -0.08
N VAL A 138 5.38 -14.67 0.79
CA VAL A 138 6.54 -15.50 0.42
C VAL A 138 6.37 -16.88 1.04
N GLY A 139 6.47 -17.92 0.22
CA GLY A 139 6.44 -19.31 0.64
C GLY A 139 7.75 -20.01 0.27
N GLU A 140 8.44 -20.57 1.27
CA GLU A 140 9.66 -21.36 1.12
C GLU A 140 9.54 -22.70 1.87
N ASP A 141 10.38 -23.67 1.53
CA ASP A 141 10.43 -24.99 2.18
C ASP A 141 11.35 -25.05 3.42
N PHE A 142 11.91 -23.90 3.84
CA PHE A 142 12.82 -23.68 4.97
C PHE A 142 14.07 -24.57 4.97
N THR A 143 14.44 -25.18 3.84
CA THR A 143 15.66 -25.99 3.75
C THR A 143 16.84 -25.13 3.31
N VAL A 144 17.69 -24.75 4.27
CA VAL A 144 18.88 -23.94 3.96
C VAL A 144 19.90 -24.77 3.17
N THR A 145 19.99 -24.50 1.87
CA THR A 145 21.07 -24.97 1.01
C THR A 145 22.06 -23.83 0.73
N PRO A 146 23.35 -24.10 0.47
CA PRO A 146 24.30 -23.07 0.03
C PRO A 146 23.84 -22.34 -1.24
N GLN A 147 23.06 -23.00 -2.09
CA GLN A 147 22.50 -22.45 -3.31
C GLN A 147 21.40 -21.41 -2.99
N ASN A 148 20.41 -21.77 -2.17
CA ASN A 148 19.34 -20.85 -1.76
C ASN A 148 19.89 -19.62 -1.04
N SER A 149 20.95 -19.78 -0.22
CA SER A 149 21.61 -18.64 0.43
C SER A 149 22.27 -17.68 -0.55
N ASN A 150 22.78 -18.17 -1.70
CA ASN A 150 23.37 -17.33 -2.73
C ASN A 150 22.29 -16.58 -3.51
N ASP A 151 21.21 -17.28 -3.87
CA ASP A 151 20.11 -16.71 -4.63
C ASP A 151 19.34 -15.65 -3.83
N VAL A 152 19.14 -15.85 -2.52
CA VAL A 152 18.60 -14.80 -1.62
C VAL A 152 19.51 -13.58 -1.56
N ALA A 153 20.83 -13.77 -1.43
CA ALA A 153 21.77 -12.65 -1.39
C ALA A 153 21.79 -11.88 -2.73
N LYS A 154 21.66 -12.58 -3.85
CA LYS A 154 21.56 -11.99 -5.19
C LYS A 154 20.25 -11.22 -5.36
N ALA A 155 19.12 -11.79 -4.93
CA ALA A 155 17.83 -11.11 -4.95
C ALA A 155 17.83 -9.85 -4.08
N GLN A 156 18.46 -9.91 -2.90
CA GLN A 156 18.65 -8.73 -2.05
C GLN A 156 19.45 -7.64 -2.77
N ALA A 157 20.56 -7.98 -3.42
CA ALA A 157 21.37 -7.02 -4.17
C ALA A 157 20.60 -6.39 -5.34
N GLN A 158 19.79 -7.18 -6.04
CA GLN A 158 18.90 -6.71 -7.11
C GLN A 158 17.83 -5.76 -6.55
N ALA A 159 17.16 -6.11 -5.45
CA ALA A 159 16.17 -5.26 -4.80
C ALA A 159 16.77 -3.94 -4.31
N GLN A 160 17.95 -3.97 -3.69
CA GLN A 160 18.67 -2.76 -3.25
C GLN A 160 19.10 -1.85 -4.41
N SER A 161 19.21 -2.41 -5.62
CA SER A 161 19.58 -1.68 -6.84
C SER A 161 18.36 -1.23 -7.66
N GLY A 162 17.14 -1.43 -7.14
CA GLY A 162 15.88 -1.09 -7.82
C GLY A 162 15.39 -2.14 -8.82
N GLU A 163 16.12 -3.24 -9.02
CA GLU A 163 15.77 -4.33 -9.94
C GLU A 163 14.73 -5.29 -9.35
N THR A 164 13.62 -4.76 -8.84
CA THR A 164 12.61 -5.50 -8.06
C THR A 164 12.04 -6.70 -8.81
N GLN A 165 11.73 -6.56 -10.11
CA GLN A 165 11.22 -7.68 -10.91
C GLN A 165 12.24 -8.82 -11.03
N ARG A 166 13.53 -8.49 -11.20
CA ARG A 166 14.60 -9.49 -11.25
C ARG A 166 14.86 -10.12 -9.89
N ALA A 167 14.71 -9.36 -8.81
CA ALA A 167 14.78 -9.90 -7.46
C ALA A 167 13.70 -10.98 -7.25
N VAL A 168 12.45 -10.69 -7.63
CA VAL A 168 11.34 -11.65 -7.53
C VAL A 168 11.57 -12.89 -8.42
N GLN A 169 12.06 -12.73 -9.66
CA GLN A 169 12.41 -13.86 -10.53
C GLN A 169 13.55 -14.72 -9.97
N THR A 170 14.54 -14.08 -9.32
CA THR A 170 15.67 -14.79 -8.70
C THR A 170 15.21 -15.60 -7.50
N LEU A 171 14.30 -15.06 -6.67
CA LEU A 171 13.68 -15.81 -5.57
C LEU A 171 12.86 -17.00 -6.11
N ALA A 172 12.03 -16.76 -7.14
CA ALA A 172 11.23 -17.83 -7.76
C ALA A 172 12.09 -18.97 -8.33
N SER A 173 13.27 -18.66 -8.89
CA SER A 173 14.22 -19.65 -9.41
C SER A 173 14.91 -20.48 -8.32
N ALA A 174 14.84 -20.04 -7.06
CA ALA A 174 15.39 -20.72 -5.89
C ALA A 174 14.31 -21.50 -5.10
N ASP A 175 13.19 -21.84 -5.75
CA ASP A 175 12.01 -22.47 -5.13
C ASP A 175 11.36 -21.63 -4.00
N ILE A 176 11.67 -20.33 -3.95
CA ILE A 176 11.03 -19.37 -3.05
C ILE A 176 9.87 -18.72 -3.83
N SER A 177 8.66 -19.24 -3.60
CA SER A 177 7.45 -18.70 -4.22
C SER A 177 7.10 -17.33 -3.64
N ALA A 178 6.82 -16.36 -4.51
CA ALA A 178 6.31 -15.05 -4.14
C ALA A 178 4.96 -14.82 -4.82
N THR A 179 3.97 -14.40 -4.06
CA THR A 179 2.66 -13.97 -4.54
C THR A 179 2.44 -12.53 -4.14
N LEU A 180 2.21 -11.66 -5.12
CA LEU A 180 1.82 -10.27 -4.92
C LEU A 180 0.30 -10.17 -5.04
N SER A 181 -0.34 -9.53 -4.07
CA SER A 181 -1.78 -9.27 -4.06
C SER A 181 -2.03 -7.77 -3.99
N ALA A 182 -2.98 -7.28 -4.79
CA ALA A 182 -3.41 -5.88 -4.78
C ALA A 182 -4.90 -5.75 -4.45
N ALA A 183 -5.25 -4.71 -3.70
CA ALA A 183 -6.62 -4.22 -3.62
C ALA A 183 -6.79 -3.06 -4.61
N LEU A 184 -7.79 -3.18 -5.46
CA LEU A 184 -8.06 -2.30 -6.59
C LEU A 184 -9.43 -1.64 -6.41
N ILE A 185 -9.55 -0.35 -6.75
CA ILE A 185 -10.84 0.36 -6.68
C ILE A 185 -11.21 0.99 -8.04
N PRO A 186 -12.45 0.78 -8.53
CA PRO A 186 -12.93 1.45 -9.74
C PRO A 186 -13.26 2.92 -9.44
N THR A 187 -12.39 3.83 -9.85
CA THR A 187 -12.43 5.25 -9.42
C THR A 187 -13.73 5.95 -9.84
N ASP A 188 -14.18 5.77 -11.08
CA ASP A 188 -15.41 6.38 -11.61
C ASP A 188 -16.67 5.93 -10.88
N LEU A 189 -16.77 4.64 -10.57
CA LEU A 189 -17.89 4.10 -9.80
C LEU A 189 -17.86 4.66 -8.38
N ALA A 190 -16.70 4.62 -7.72
CA ALA A 190 -16.53 5.11 -6.36
C ALA A 190 -16.90 6.60 -6.26
N ILE A 191 -16.47 7.43 -7.22
CA ILE A 191 -16.86 8.85 -7.31
C ILE A 191 -18.37 9.00 -7.41
N THR A 192 -19.03 8.22 -8.27
CA THR A 192 -20.49 8.27 -8.44
C THR A 192 -21.21 7.97 -7.13
N GLN A 193 -20.82 6.91 -6.44
CA GLN A 193 -21.41 6.51 -5.15
C GLN A 193 -21.12 7.54 -4.04
N LEU A 194 -19.91 8.12 -4.01
CA LEU A 194 -19.57 9.20 -3.08
C LEU A 194 -20.41 10.46 -3.32
N GLN A 195 -20.69 10.79 -4.58
CA GLN A 195 -21.61 11.88 -4.92
C GLN A 195 -23.04 11.58 -4.45
N ASP A 196 -23.50 10.35 -4.59
CA ASP A 196 -24.83 9.95 -4.11
C ASP A 196 -24.91 9.99 -2.57
N ALA A 197 -23.86 9.55 -1.87
CA ALA A 197 -23.75 9.72 -0.42
C ALA A 197 -23.83 11.20 -0.02
N ALA A 198 -23.07 12.08 -0.70
CA ALA A 198 -23.08 13.52 -0.45
C ALA A 198 -24.45 14.17 -0.70
N LYS A 199 -25.21 13.70 -1.71
CA LYS A 199 -26.60 14.15 -1.96
C LYS A 199 -27.55 13.69 -0.86
N SER A 200 -27.44 12.43 -0.43
CA SER A 200 -28.28 11.86 0.63
C SER A 200 -28.10 12.57 1.96
N VAL A 201 -26.85 12.91 2.32
CA VAL A 201 -26.55 13.73 3.51
C VAL A 201 -27.21 15.11 3.47
N LYS A 202 -27.22 15.78 2.31
CA LYS A 202 -27.90 17.08 2.17
C LYS A 202 -29.42 17.01 2.37
N SER A 203 -29.99 15.81 2.28
CA SER A 203 -31.42 15.53 2.46
C SER A 203 -31.71 14.84 3.80
N ASP A 204 -30.75 14.86 4.74
CA ASP A 204 -30.80 14.16 6.03
C ASP A 204 -31.07 12.64 5.93
N ASN A 205 -30.83 12.03 4.77
CA ASN A 205 -31.02 10.61 4.53
C ASN A 205 -29.73 9.83 4.82
N TRP A 206 -29.43 9.67 6.12
CA TRP A 206 -28.20 9.05 6.59
C TRP A 206 -28.12 7.54 6.33
N GLN A 207 -29.25 6.85 6.25
CA GLN A 207 -29.28 5.43 5.89
C GLN A 207 -28.84 5.24 4.43
N GLU A 208 -29.39 6.03 3.51
CA GLU A 208 -29.02 5.98 2.09
C GLU A 208 -27.57 6.41 1.89
N ALA A 209 -27.11 7.43 2.62
CA ALA A 209 -25.70 7.82 2.60
C ALA A 209 -24.79 6.66 3.03
N ASN A 210 -25.12 5.94 4.10
CA ASN A 210 -24.34 4.78 4.55
C ASN A 210 -24.38 3.61 3.55
N MET A 211 -25.50 3.39 2.85
CA MET A 211 -25.59 2.38 1.80
C MET A 211 -24.71 2.71 0.59
N ALA A 212 -24.73 3.98 0.15
CA ALA A 212 -23.84 4.45 -0.91
C ALA A 212 -22.36 4.32 -0.52
N LEU A 213 -21.99 4.67 0.72
CA LEU A 213 -20.62 4.49 1.23
C LEU A 213 -20.22 3.01 1.31
N LYS A 214 -21.13 2.12 1.72
CA LYS A 214 -20.89 0.67 1.71
C LYS A 214 -20.64 0.17 0.29
N ALA A 215 -21.38 0.68 -0.68
CA ALA A 215 -21.20 0.29 -2.08
C ALA A 215 -19.80 0.67 -2.62
N VAL A 216 -19.18 1.73 -2.10
CA VAL A 216 -17.77 2.08 -2.41
C VAL A 216 -16.82 1.02 -1.89
N GLU A 217 -16.98 0.59 -0.64
CA GLU A 217 -16.14 -0.46 -0.06
C GLU A 217 -16.33 -1.81 -0.76
N GLU A 218 -17.55 -2.15 -1.16
CA GLU A 218 -17.87 -3.39 -1.88
C GLU A 218 -17.41 -3.38 -3.34
N SER A 219 -17.09 -2.20 -3.89
CA SER A 219 -16.54 -2.09 -5.24
C SER A 219 -15.07 -2.49 -5.33
N VAL A 220 -14.40 -2.66 -4.19
CA VAL A 220 -13.00 -3.07 -4.13
C VAL A 220 -12.84 -4.50 -4.67
N VAL A 221 -11.89 -4.66 -5.57
CA VAL A 221 -11.55 -5.93 -6.21
C VAL A 221 -10.15 -6.35 -5.78
N PHE A 222 -9.95 -7.63 -5.49
CA PHE A 222 -8.64 -8.17 -5.12
C PHE A 222 -8.05 -8.97 -6.27
N GLU A 223 -6.83 -8.67 -6.64
CA GLU A 223 -6.09 -9.43 -7.66
C GLU A 223 -4.81 -10.00 -7.07
N SER A 224 -4.32 -11.09 -7.66
CA SER A 224 -3.09 -11.75 -7.20
C SER A 224 -2.29 -12.34 -8.34
N TRP A 225 -0.98 -12.21 -8.24
CA TRP A 225 -0.02 -12.60 -9.27
C TRP A 225 1.15 -13.34 -8.65
N THR A 226 1.61 -14.38 -9.33
CA THR A 226 2.90 -15.03 -9.06
C THR A 226 4.01 -14.29 -9.79
N ALA A 227 5.27 -14.61 -9.48
CA ALA A 227 6.46 -14.05 -10.14
C ALA A 227 6.38 -13.99 -11.67
N ASP A 228 5.84 -15.03 -12.31
CA ASP A 228 5.76 -15.15 -13.78
C ASP A 228 4.61 -14.36 -14.40
N SER A 229 3.70 -13.81 -13.58
CA SER A 229 2.47 -13.15 -14.03
C SER A 229 2.32 -11.73 -13.51
N LEU A 230 3.39 -11.16 -12.93
CA LEU A 230 3.38 -9.79 -12.43
C LEU A 230 2.94 -8.81 -13.54
N PRO A 231 1.97 -7.92 -13.25
CA PRO A 231 1.52 -6.95 -14.22
C PRO A 231 2.61 -5.90 -14.42
N MET A 232 2.85 -5.52 -15.67
CA MET A 232 3.58 -4.30 -15.96
C MET A 232 2.61 -3.13 -15.78
N LEU A 233 2.96 -2.17 -14.92
CA LEU A 233 2.24 -0.90 -14.89
C LEU A 233 2.53 -0.18 -16.20
N ASN A 234 1.48 0.33 -16.84
CA ASN A 234 1.63 1.05 -18.10
C ASN A 234 2.45 2.33 -17.87
N ALA A 235 3.76 2.28 -18.13
CA ALA A 235 4.46 3.44 -18.65
C ALA A 235 3.75 3.82 -19.96
N ALA A 236 3.35 5.08 -20.08
CA ALA A 236 2.50 5.60 -21.13
C ALA A 236 2.76 4.96 -22.51
N ALA A 237 1.67 4.69 -23.23
CA ALA A 237 1.66 4.21 -24.60
C ALA A 237 2.61 5.01 -25.51
N ASP A 238 3.83 4.52 -25.68
CA ASP A 238 4.69 4.80 -26.82
C ASP A 238 5.01 3.46 -27.50
N GLN A 239 3.98 2.90 -28.13
CA GLN A 239 4.18 1.97 -29.24
C GLN A 239 4.57 2.82 -30.46
N PRO A 240 5.80 2.77 -30.99
CA PRO A 240 6.06 3.31 -32.31
C PRO A 240 5.21 2.51 -33.31
N ALA A 241 4.33 3.22 -34.01
CA ALA A 241 3.50 2.68 -35.07
C ALA A 241 4.36 1.82 -36.01
N SER A 242 4.04 0.53 -36.08
CA SER A 242 4.64 -0.40 -37.04
C SER A 242 4.36 0.10 -38.45
N SER A 243 5.39 0.63 -39.11
CA SER A 243 5.36 0.97 -40.52
C SER A 243 5.16 -0.31 -41.33
N THR A 244 3.98 -0.47 -41.91
CA THR A 244 3.68 -1.44 -42.96
C THR A 244 4.64 -1.21 -44.14
N SER A 245 5.66 -2.06 -44.27
CA SER A 245 6.46 -2.18 -45.49
C SER A 245 5.73 -3.13 -46.44
N ASN A 246 5.03 -2.58 -47.42
CA ASN A 246 4.52 -3.35 -48.56
C ASN A 246 5.71 -3.76 -49.44
N GLY A 247 5.92 -5.07 -49.57
CA GLY A 247 6.65 -5.67 -50.69
C GLY A 247 5.71 -6.07 -51.81
#